data_AF-A0A9E5L3Q0-F1
#
_entry.id   AF-A0A9E5L3Q0-F1
#
_cell.length_a   1.000
_cell.length_b   1.000
_cell.length_c   1.000
_cell.angle_alpha   90.00
_cell.angle_beta   90.00
_cell.angle_gamma   90.00
#
_symmetry.space_group_name_H-M   'P 1'
#
loop_
_entity.id
_entity.type
_entity.pdbx_description
1 polymer ?
#
loop_
_entity_poly.entity_id
_entity_poly.type
_entity_poly.pdbx_seq_one_letter_code
_entity_poly.pdbx_strand_id
1 'polypeptide(L)' 'MHIHLVSIFPSIFDSFLETSLIKKAIDKKLITIDVLDPRSFVPGKGQYVDDEIYGGGAGMLIKAKPIIDSVESIVSRIA' A
#
# COMPACT_ATOMS: atom_id res chain seq x y z
N MET A 1 -1.52 0.15 18.64
CA MET A 1 -0.57 -0.25 17.58
C MET A 1 -1.13 0.22 16.25
N HIS A 2 -0.32 0.84 15.40
CA HIS A 2 -0.75 1.34 14.09
C HIS A 2 -0.06 0.52 12.99
N ILE A 3 -0.85 -0.03 12.07
CA ILE A 3 -0.38 -0.84 10.95
C ILE A 3 -0.67 -0.09 9.65
N HIS A 4 0.33 0.00 8.78
CA HIS A 4 0.18 0.54 7.43
C HIS A 4 0.33 -0.58 6.41
N LEU A 5 -0.63 -0.69 5.50
CA LEU A 5 -0.63 -1.65 4.40
C LEU A 5 -0.37 -0.91 3.09
N VAL A 6 0.70 -1.25 2.38
CA VAL A 6 1.00 -0.71 1.05
C VAL A 6 0.60 -1.76 0.01
N SER A 7 -0.36 -1.44 -0.86
CA SER A 7 -0.87 -2.38 -1.84
C SER A 7 -1.45 -1.69 -3.06
N ILE A 8 -1.19 -2.27 -4.23
CA ILE A 8 -1.79 -1.89 -5.51
C ILE A 8 -3.26 -2.35 -5.63
N PHE A 9 -3.81 -3.02 -4.63
CA PHE A 9 -5.23 -3.40 -4.58
C PHE A 9 -5.77 -3.10 -3.18
N PRO A 10 -6.05 -1.82 -2.86
CA PRO A 10 -6.49 -1.46 -1.52
C PRO A 10 -7.83 -2.10 -1.13
N SER A 11 -8.75 -2.23 -2.09
CA SER A 11 -10.11 -2.75 -1.84
C SER A 11 -10.18 -4.23 -1.41
N ILE A 12 -9.12 -5.02 -1.60
CA ILE A 12 -9.11 -6.41 -1.11
C ILE A 12 -9.15 -6.47 0.41
N PHE A 13 -8.69 -5.40 1.07
CA PHE A 13 -8.67 -5.33 2.53
C PHE A 13 -10.03 -4.93 3.10
N ASP A 14 -10.94 -4.33 2.34
CA ASP A 14 -12.22 -3.85 2.86
C ASP A 14 -12.99 -4.99 3.57
N SER A 15 -13.11 -6.15 2.91
CA SER A 15 -13.78 -7.32 3.52
C SER A 15 -13.00 -7.91 4.70
N PHE A 16 -11.67 -7.92 4.62
CA PHE A 16 -10.80 -8.46 5.67
C PHE A 16 -10.89 -7.61 6.95
N LEU A 17 -10.86 -6.29 6.82
CA LEU A 17 -10.93 -5.34 7.92
C LEU A 17 -12.30 -5.37 8.62
N GLU A 18 -13.35 -5.73 7.89
CA GLU A 18 -14.71 -5.87 8.41
C GLU A 18 -14.99 -7.25 9.06
N THR A 19 -14.01 -8.17 9.08
CA THR A 19 -14.24 -9.55 9.51
C THR A 19 -13.92 -9.80 11.00
N SER A 20 -14.91 -10.31 11.73
CA SER A 20 -14.78 -10.99 13.04
C SER A 20 -13.88 -10.25 14.05
N LEU A 21 -12.73 -10.84 14.41
CA LEU A 21 -11.83 -10.35 15.45
C LEU A 21 -11.10 -9.07 15.02
N ILE A 22 -10.83 -8.89 13.73
CA ILE A 22 -10.13 -7.70 13.22
C ILE A 22 -11.02 -6.49 13.38
N LYS A 23 -12.26 -6.57 12.90
CA LYS A 23 -13.26 -5.51 13.10
C LYS A 23 -13.44 -5.18 14.57
N LYS A 24 -13.61 -6.18 15.44
CA LYS A 24 -13.72 -5.96 16.89
C LYS A 24 -12.50 -5.26 17.50
N ALA A 25 -11.29 -5.56 17.02
CA ALA A 25 -10.07 -4.91 17.50
C ALA A 25 -9.98 -3.44 17.05
N ILE A 26 -10.40 -3.15 15.82
CA ILE A 26 -10.52 -1.79 15.27
C ILE A 26 -11.60 -0.99 16.04
N ASP A 27 -12.80 -1.56 16.23
CA ASP A 27 -13.91 -0.94 16.95
C ASP A 27 -13.54 -0.61 18.41
N LYS A 28 -12.77 -1.50 19.05
CA LYS A 28 -12.22 -1.31 20.40
C LYS A 28 -10.99 -0.40 20.45
N LYS A 29 -10.55 0.16 19.31
CA LYS A 29 -9.38 1.02 19.16
C LYS A 29 -8.08 0.40 19.68
N LEU A 30 -7.97 -0.92 19.64
CA LEU A 30 -6.75 -1.65 20.02
C LEU A 30 -5.69 -1.57 18.92
N ILE A 31 -6.16 -1.54 17.67
CA ILE A 31 -5.35 -1.37 16.47
C ILE A 31 -5.97 -0.30 15.57
N THR A 32 -5.13 0.34 14.76
CA THR A 32 -5.52 1.20 13.65
C THR A 32 -4.84 0.69 12.40
N ILE A 33 -5.55 0.65 11.28
CA ILE A 33 -5.03 0.16 9.99
C ILE A 33 -5.31 1.21 8.93
N ASP A 34 -4.26 1.63 8.22
CA ASP A 34 -4.37 2.45 7.02
C ASP A 34 -3.89 1.68 5.80
N VAL A 35 -4.58 1.85 4.68
CA VAL A 35 -4.20 1.24 3.39
C VAL A 35 -3.80 2.33 2.41
N LEU A 36 -2.62 2.18 1.80
CA LEU A 36 -2.03 3.15 0.87
C LEU A 36 -1.77 2.48 -0.49
N ASP A 37 -2.30 3.07 -1.55
CA ASP A 37 -1.99 2.66 -2.93
C ASP A 37 -0.74 3.41 -3.43
N PRO A 38 0.37 2.72 -3.74
CA PRO A 38 1.58 3.36 -4.23
C PRO A 38 1.40 4.05 -5.60
N ARG A 39 0.34 3.74 -6.35
CA ARG A 39 0.00 4.47 -7.59
C ARG A 39 -0.22 5.96 -7.38
N SER A 40 -0.58 6.38 -6.17
CA SER A 40 -0.73 7.80 -5.82
C SER A 40 0.58 8.61 -5.91
N PHE A 41 1.74 7.93 -5.89
CA PHE A 41 3.07 8.54 -6.00
C PHE A 41 3.66 8.46 -7.41
N VAL A 42 2.91 7.94 -8.39
CA VAL A 42 3.35 7.88 -9.78
C VAL A 42 2.90 9.16 -10.51
N PRO A 43 3.83 9.95 -11.08
CA PRO A 43 3.46 11.15 -11.84
C PRO A 43 2.83 10.80 -13.19
N GLY A 44 1.90 11.63 -13.65
CA GLY A 44 1.27 11.53 -14.97
C GLY A 44 -0.01 10.68 -15.00
N LYS A 45 -0.63 10.59 -16.20
CA LYS A 45 -1.95 9.94 -16.37
C LYS A 45 -1.93 8.41 -16.22
N GLY A 46 -0.76 7.78 -16.38
CA GLY A 46 -0.65 6.33 -16.51
C GLY A 46 -0.61 5.55 -15.21
N GLN A 47 -0.28 6.18 -14.08
CA GLN A 47 -0.15 5.54 -12.76
C GLN A 47 0.56 4.16 -12.78
N TYR A 48 1.50 3.96 -13.69
CA TYR A 48 2.24 2.71 -13.87
C TYR A 48 3.22 2.52 -12.71
N VAL A 49 2.91 1.55 -11.85
CA VAL A 49 3.71 1.20 -10.67
C VAL A 49 4.82 0.19 -11.01
N ASP A 50 4.83 -0.35 -12.22
CA ASP A 50 5.74 -1.35 -12.73
C ASP A 50 6.46 -0.91 -14.02
N ASP A 51 7.52 -1.62 -14.36
CA ASP A 51 8.33 -1.45 -15.58
C ASP A 51 8.85 -2.78 -16.12
N GLU A 52 9.41 -2.74 -17.32
CA GLU A 52 10.12 -3.86 -17.93
C GLU A 52 11.36 -4.26 -17.12
N ILE A 53 11.66 -5.55 -17.11
CA ILE A 53 12.81 -6.10 -16.38
C ILE A 53 14.09 -5.86 -17.21
N TYR A 54 15.05 -5.13 -16.63
CA TYR A 54 16.38 -5.01 -17.23
C TYR A 54 17.05 -6.39 -17.37
N GLY A 55 17.60 -6.67 -18.56
CA GLY A 55 18.16 -7.99 -18.90
C GLY A 55 17.15 -8.94 -19.53
N GLY A 56 15.90 -8.51 -19.69
CA GLY A 56 14.82 -9.30 -20.30
C GLY A 56 14.16 -10.28 -19.31
N GLY A 57 13.17 -11.01 -19.81
CA GLY A 57 12.34 -11.92 -19.02
C GLY A 57 10.85 -11.68 -19.26
N ALA A 58 10.03 -12.65 -18.87
CA ALA A 58 8.57 -12.50 -18.93
C ALA A 58 8.06 -11.78 -17.67
N GLY A 59 7.13 -10.84 -17.87
CA GLY A 59 6.47 -10.11 -16.78
C GLY A 59 7.01 -8.71 -16.56
N MET A 60 6.60 -8.11 -15.45
CA MET A 60 6.89 -6.72 -15.07
C MET A 60 7.46 -6.67 -13.65
N LEU A 61 8.30 -5.67 -13.37
CA LEU A 61 8.89 -5.42 -12.06
C LEU A 61 8.33 -4.14 -11.46
N ILE A 62 7.92 -4.19 -10.19
CA ILE A 62 7.48 -2.99 -9.46
C ILE A 62 8.63 -1.98 -9.37
N LYS A 63 8.36 -0.74 -9.77
CA LYS A 63 9.29 0.39 -9.65
C LYS A 63 9.59 0.67 -8.18
N ALA A 64 10.87 0.90 -7.87
CA ALA A 64 11.29 1.21 -6.51
C ALA A 64 10.72 2.56 -6.02
N LYS A 65 10.71 3.59 -6.88
CA LYS A 65 10.37 4.97 -6.50
C LYS A 65 8.98 5.11 -5.86
N PRO A 66 7.87 4.60 -6.46
CA PRO A 66 6.55 4.73 -5.84
C PRO A 66 6.42 4.01 -4.49
N ILE A 67 7.13 2.89 -4.31
CA ILE A 67 7.15 2.15 -3.05
C ILE A 67 7.93 2.93 -1.98
N ILE A 68 9.11 3.46 -2.33
CA ILE A 68 9.91 4.30 -1.43
C ILE A 68 9.10 5.52 -1.01
N ASP A 69 8.51 6.24 -1.95
CA ASP A 69 7.71 7.45 -1.67
C ASP A 69 6.51 7.15 -0.77
N SER A 70 5.89 5.98 -0.96
CA SER A 70 4.80 5.51 -0.10
C SER A 70 5.26 5.31 1.34
N VAL A 71 6.40 4.65 1.53
CA VAL A 71 6.97 4.40 2.87
C VAL A 71 7.45 5.70 3.51
N GLU A 72 8.14 6.55 2.76
CA GLU A 72 8.60 7.86 3.23
C GLU A 72 7.41 8.74 3.67
N SER A 73 6.32 8.76 2.89
CA SER A 73 5.09 9.46 3.27
C SER A 73 4.44 8.92 4.54
N ILE A 74 4.66 7.65 4.89
CA ILE A 74 4.15 7.06 6.15
C ILE A 74 5.06 7.50 7.29
N VAL A 75 6.37 7.29 7.14
CA VAL A 75 7.37 7.62 8.17
C VAL A 75 7.32 9.10 8.53
N SER A 76 7.16 9.99 7.55
CA SER A 76 7.09 11.44 7.78
C SER A 76 5.87 11.90 8.57
N ARG A 77 4.82 11.07 8.70
CA ARG A 77 3.61 11.38 9.48
C ARG A 77 3.70 10.89 10.93
N ILE A 78 4.66 10.01 11.21
CA ILE A 78 4.83 9.34 12.52
C ILE A 78 6.05 9.90 13.27
N ALA A 79 7.05 10.41 12.53
CA ALA A 79 8.17 11.18 13.08
C ALA A 79 7.71 12.56 13.59
#